data_AF-A0A3E0VFU6-F1
#
_entry.id   AF-A0A3E0VFU6-F1
#
_cell.length_a   1.000
_cell.length_b   1.000
_cell.length_c   1.000
_cell.angle_alpha   90.00
_cell.angle_beta   90.00
_cell.angle_gamma   90.00
#
_symmetry.space_group_name_H-M   'P 1'
#
loop_
_entity.id
_entity.type
_entity.pdbx_description
1 polymer ?
#
loop_
_entity_poly.entity_id
_entity_poly.type
_entity_poly.pdbx_seq_one_letter_code
_entity_poly.pdbx_strand_id
1 'polypeptide(L)'
;MTGRRLLARGWPVFVPVVVLNATAQAALVAPFLTPGTSAGFIALAALSGAALVVALVLVVGRAVALAASPGGAVATPGARVPRPPYRVPPLRLWIAGLVTLAVLGASAIVFAPLVVIAATAVLLTLPSVAYGAGWSAGFRMFGARPFRTIIRCLLTVALLGLLWLIALALGFLITGVAGAALTWLVFGVAAVLLVCWWTAALAHAATVERKLFLRNPQEQ
;
A
#
# COMPACT_ATOMS: atom_id res chain seq x y z
N MET A 1 -12.45 -13.23 0.67
CA MET A 1 -13.15 -11.96 0.37
C MET A 1 -12.53 -11.37 -0.89
N THR A 2 -13.31 -10.94 -1.88
CA THR A 2 -12.75 -10.42 -3.15
C THR A 2 -12.35 -8.95 -3.04
N GLY A 3 -11.38 -8.51 -3.85
CA GLY A 3 -10.94 -7.12 -3.88
C GLY A 3 -12.08 -6.12 -4.14
N ARG A 4 -13.05 -6.48 -5.00
CA ARG A 4 -14.26 -5.67 -5.24
C ARG A 4 -15.07 -5.41 -3.97
N ARG A 5 -15.23 -6.41 -3.09
CA ARG A 5 -15.94 -6.25 -1.81
C ARG A 5 -15.17 -5.37 -0.82
N LEU A 6 -13.83 -5.41 -0.86
CA LEU A 6 -13.00 -4.50 -0.05
C LEU A 6 -13.20 -3.05 -0.50
N LEU A 7 -13.14 -2.80 -1.81
CA LEU A 7 -13.40 -1.48 -2.39
C LEU A 7 -14.79 -0.96 -2.02
N ALA A 8 -15.83 -1.77 -2.23
CA ALA A 8 -17.22 -1.38 -1.96
C ALA A 8 -17.53 -1.14 -0.46
N ARG A 9 -16.76 -1.69 0.47
CA ARG A 9 -16.96 -1.45 1.92
C ARG A 9 -15.96 -0.45 2.51
N GLY A 10 -14.86 -0.20 1.79
CA GLY A 10 -13.80 0.71 2.19
C GLY A 10 -13.92 2.09 1.58
N TRP A 11 -14.78 2.30 0.57
CA TRP A 11 -14.95 3.58 -0.11
C TRP A 11 -15.15 4.80 0.82
N PRO A 12 -15.87 4.72 1.96
CA PRO A 12 -16.03 5.88 2.84
C PRO A 12 -14.72 6.35 3.49
N VAL A 13 -13.68 5.52 3.49
CA VAL A 13 -12.33 5.87 3.94
C VAL A 13 -11.42 6.12 2.74
N PHE A 14 -11.48 5.28 1.71
CA PHE A 14 -10.57 5.38 0.57
C PHE A 14 -10.74 6.68 -0.21
N VAL A 15 -11.99 7.09 -0.48
CA VAL A 15 -12.25 8.30 -1.27
C VAL A 15 -11.73 9.56 -0.53
N PRO A 16 -12.10 9.81 0.73
CA PRO A 16 -11.55 10.96 1.45
C PRO A 16 -10.03 10.93 1.59
N VAL A 17 -9.43 9.77 1.88
CA VAL A 17 -7.98 9.67 2.03
C VAL A 17 -7.26 10.02 0.72
N VAL A 18 -7.75 9.51 -0.41
CA VAL A 18 -7.15 9.79 -1.73
C VAL A 18 -7.32 11.26 -2.10
N VAL A 19 -8.51 11.84 -1.93
CA VAL A 19 -8.80 13.23 -2.27
C VAL A 19 -8.02 14.20 -1.37
N LEU A 20 -8.04 13.99 -0.05
CA LEU A 20 -7.33 14.84 0.91
C LEU A 20 -5.82 14.75 0.72
N ASN A 21 -5.27 13.55 0.49
CA ASN A 21 -3.85 13.41 0.20
C ASN A 21 -3.49 14.12 -1.11
N ALA A 22 -4.23 13.90 -2.20
CA ALA A 22 -3.95 14.58 -3.47
C ALA A 22 -4.00 16.11 -3.33
N THR A 23 -4.97 16.63 -2.58
CA THR A 23 -5.09 18.07 -2.28
C THR A 23 -3.90 18.57 -1.46
N ALA A 24 -3.50 17.84 -0.42
CA ALA A 24 -2.35 18.19 0.40
C ALA A 24 -1.06 18.21 -0.43
N GLN A 25 -0.84 17.20 -1.26
CA GLN A 25 0.35 17.14 -2.11
C GLN A 25 0.38 18.28 -3.15
N ALA A 26 -0.77 18.63 -3.73
CA ALA A 26 -0.88 19.77 -4.63
C ALA A 26 -0.55 21.09 -3.92
N ALA A 27 -1.09 21.29 -2.71
CA ALA A 27 -0.82 22.47 -1.89
C ALA A 27 0.66 22.59 -1.49
N LEU A 28 1.32 21.47 -1.18
CA LEU A 28 2.74 21.45 -0.83
C LEU A 28 3.68 21.75 -2.00
N VAL A 29 3.22 21.62 -3.25
CA VAL A 29 3.96 22.03 -4.45
C VAL A 29 3.77 23.52 -4.77
N ALA A 30 2.69 24.14 -4.28
CA ALA A 30 2.34 25.53 -4.59
C ALA A 30 3.41 26.59 -4.23
N PRO A 31 4.28 26.41 -3.22
CA PRO A 31 5.38 27.34 -2.98
C PRO A 31 6.47 27.35 -4.07
N PHE A 32 6.38 26.46 -5.07
CA PHE A 32 7.32 26.33 -6.19
C PHE A 32 8.79 26.26 -5.78
N LEU A 33 9.06 25.69 -4.59
CA LEU A 33 10.42 25.47 -4.13
C LEU A 33 11.08 24.38 -4.98
N THR A 34 12.23 24.72 -5.56
CA THR A 34 13.03 23.76 -6.31
C THR A 34 13.62 22.70 -5.37
N PRO A 35 13.79 21.45 -5.84
CA PRO A 35 14.49 20.42 -5.08
C PRO A 35 15.89 20.89 -4.65
N GLY A 36 16.18 20.79 -3.35
CA GLY A 36 17.44 21.26 -2.79
C GLY A 36 17.56 21.01 -1.29
N THR A 37 18.55 21.64 -0.66
CA THR A 37 18.84 21.48 0.79
C THR A 37 18.29 22.63 1.64
N SER A 38 17.46 23.50 1.05
CA SER A 38 16.85 24.61 1.79
C SER A 38 15.91 24.09 2.87
N ALA A 39 15.90 24.74 4.04
CA ALA A 39 15.04 24.35 5.16
C ALA A 39 13.56 24.30 4.76
N GLY A 40 13.11 25.25 3.91
CA GLY A 40 11.74 25.29 3.39
C GLY A 40 11.41 24.06 2.54
N PHE A 41 12.28 23.66 1.62
CA PHE A 41 12.06 22.46 0.81
C PHE A 41 12.04 21.20 1.67
N ILE A 42 12.98 21.06 2.61
CA ILE A 42 13.05 19.92 3.53
C ILE A 42 11.77 19.82 4.37
N ALA A 43 11.26 20.93 4.88
CA ALA A 43 10.01 20.95 5.65
C ALA A 43 8.81 20.50 4.80
N LEU A 44 8.66 21.00 3.57
CA LEU A 44 7.59 20.58 2.67
C LEU A 44 7.70 19.09 2.28
N ALA A 45 8.92 18.61 2.03
CA ALA A 45 9.18 17.20 1.74
C ALA A 45 8.82 16.31 2.94
N ALA A 46 9.15 16.74 4.17
CA ALA A 46 8.78 16.03 5.39
C ALA A 46 7.25 15.98 5.60
N LEU A 47 6.55 17.10 5.38
CA LEU A 47 5.09 17.16 5.46
C LEU A 47 4.42 16.28 4.39
N SER A 48 4.94 16.30 3.17
CA SER A 48 4.50 15.44 2.07
C SER A 48 4.66 13.97 2.43
N GLY A 49 5.83 13.59 2.94
CA GLY A 49 6.12 12.23 3.42
C GLY A 49 5.18 11.80 4.55
N ALA A 50 4.95 12.66 5.54
CA ALA A 50 4.02 12.39 6.63
C ALA A 50 2.59 12.17 6.12
N ALA A 51 2.11 13.00 5.20
CA ALA A 51 0.79 12.84 4.57
C ALA A 51 0.66 11.50 3.83
N LEU A 52 1.70 11.10 3.07
CA LEU A 52 1.74 9.80 2.39
C LEU A 52 1.70 8.63 3.36
N VAL A 53 2.45 8.70 4.47
CA VAL A 53 2.45 7.67 5.51
C VAL A 53 1.07 7.54 6.13
N VAL A 54 0.44 8.65 6.52
CA VAL A 54 -0.93 8.66 7.05
C VAL A 54 -1.90 8.03 6.06
N ALA A 55 -1.88 8.47 4.80
CA ALA A 55 -2.76 7.95 3.76
C ALA A 55 -2.59 6.44 3.56
N LEU A 56 -1.34 5.97 3.44
CA LEU A 56 -1.01 4.56 3.24
C LEU A 56 -1.48 3.71 4.42
N VAL A 57 -1.19 4.14 5.65
CA VAL A 57 -1.56 3.42 6.88
C VAL A 57 -3.08 3.29 7.00
N LEU A 58 -3.83 4.35 6.71
CA LEU A 58 -5.29 4.33 6.75
C LEU A 58 -5.88 3.39 5.68
N VAL A 59 -5.36 3.43 4.45
CA VAL A 59 -5.83 2.57 3.34
C VAL A 59 -5.55 1.09 3.64
N VAL A 60 -4.32 0.75 4.01
CA VAL A 60 -3.92 -0.63 4.33
C VAL A 60 -4.67 -1.13 5.55
N GLY A 61 -4.69 -0.32 6.61
CA GLY A 61 -5.39 -0.61 7.85
C GLY A 61 -6.86 -0.95 7.64
N ARG A 62 -7.56 -0.11 6.88
CA ARG A 62 -8.97 -0.32 6.54
C ARG A 62 -9.18 -1.58 5.70
N ALA A 63 -8.35 -1.79 4.67
CA ALA A 63 -8.47 -2.97 3.81
C ALA A 63 -8.30 -4.27 4.62
N VAL A 64 -7.31 -4.32 5.50
CA VAL A 64 -7.03 -5.48 6.36
C VAL A 64 -8.13 -5.69 7.40
N ALA A 65 -8.60 -4.63 8.06
CA ALA A 65 -9.70 -4.73 9.03
C ALA A 65 -10.99 -5.28 8.40
N LEU A 66 -11.30 -4.85 7.17
CA LEU A 66 -12.43 -5.37 6.41
C LEU A 66 -12.26 -6.84 6.02
N ALA A 67 -11.04 -7.24 5.64
CA ALA A 67 -10.73 -8.61 5.28
C ALA A 67 -10.72 -9.58 6.48
N ALA A 68 -10.50 -9.08 7.70
CA ALA A 68 -10.45 -9.85 8.95
C ALA A 68 -11.79 -9.96 9.71
N SER A 69 -12.84 -9.23 9.29
CA SER A 69 -14.15 -9.21 9.97
C SER A 69 -14.86 -10.59 9.92
N PRO A 70 -15.78 -10.93 10.87
CA PRO A 70 -16.45 -12.24 10.92
C PRO A 70 -17.15 -12.55 9.58
N GLY A 71 -16.67 -13.58 8.88
CA GLY A 71 -16.98 -13.90 7.49
C GLY A 71 -15.77 -13.85 6.54
N GLY A 72 -14.67 -13.23 6.96
CA GLY A 72 -13.35 -13.26 6.37
C GLY A 72 -12.38 -14.01 7.28
N ALA A 73 -12.34 -15.34 7.14
CA ALA A 73 -11.50 -16.20 7.95
C ALA A 73 -10.01 -15.95 7.68
N VAL A 74 -9.36 -15.10 8.46
CA VAL A 74 -7.90 -15.00 8.51
C VAL A 74 -7.46 -14.97 9.98
N ALA A 75 -7.25 -16.16 10.53
CA ALA A 75 -6.37 -16.36 11.68
C ALA A 75 -5.06 -16.92 11.12
N THR A 76 -4.12 -16.03 10.81
CA THR A 76 -2.73 -16.46 10.60
C THR A 76 -2.20 -16.97 11.95
N PRO A 77 -1.44 -18.07 12.02
CA PRO A 77 -0.75 -18.44 13.26
C PRO A 77 0.09 -17.25 13.77
N GLY A 78 -0.19 -16.78 14.99
CA GLY A 78 0.43 -15.59 15.59
C GLY A 78 -0.18 -14.22 15.24
N ALA A 79 -1.18 -14.14 14.35
CA ALA A 79 -1.86 -12.88 14.04
C ALA A 79 -2.81 -12.45 15.17
N ARG A 80 -2.59 -11.26 15.72
CA ARG A 80 -3.60 -10.58 16.54
C ARG A 80 -4.63 -9.97 15.58
N VAL A 81 -5.76 -10.66 15.39
CA VAL A 81 -6.89 -10.15 14.64
C VAL A 81 -7.31 -8.79 15.24
N PRO A 82 -7.27 -7.68 14.48
CA PRO A 82 -7.80 -6.42 14.96
C PRO A 82 -9.30 -6.61 15.20
N ARG A 83 -9.74 -6.61 16.47
CA ARG A 83 -11.17 -6.68 16.81
C ARG A 83 -11.81 -5.35 16.41
N PRO A 84 -12.96 -5.36 15.69
CA PRO A 84 -13.69 -4.14 15.43
C PRO A 84 -14.20 -3.53 16.75
N PRO A 85 -14.34 -2.19 16.82
CA PRO A 85 -14.09 -1.25 15.72
C PRO A 85 -12.59 -0.92 15.55
N TYR A 86 -12.10 -0.98 14.30
CA TYR A 86 -10.79 -0.48 13.92
C TYR A 86 -10.79 1.05 14.09
N ARG A 87 -10.44 1.52 15.30
CA ARG A 87 -10.42 2.95 15.62
C ARG A 87 -9.08 3.60 15.32
N VAL A 88 -7.97 2.89 15.54
CA VAL A 88 -6.62 3.40 15.31
C VAL A 88 -5.69 2.33 14.74
N PRO A 89 -4.86 2.65 13.73
CA PRO A 89 -3.82 1.75 13.26
C PRO A 89 -2.79 1.44 14.35
N PRO A 90 -2.32 0.18 14.48
CA PRO A 90 -1.30 -0.16 15.46
C PRO A 90 0.02 0.54 15.15
N LEU A 91 0.82 0.87 16.17
CA LEU A 91 2.14 1.51 16.03
C LEU A 91 3.04 0.80 15.01
N ARG A 92 2.98 -0.54 14.95
CA ARG A 92 3.73 -1.33 13.97
C ARG A 92 3.42 -0.97 12.52
N LEU A 93 2.16 -0.65 12.20
CA LEU A 93 1.77 -0.24 10.86
C LEU A 93 2.27 1.17 10.54
N TRP A 94 2.32 2.07 11.53
CA TRP A 94 2.95 3.39 11.38
C TRP A 94 4.45 3.29 11.11
N ILE A 95 5.16 2.47 11.88
CA ILE A 95 6.58 2.17 11.65
C ILE A 95 6.77 1.58 10.25
N ALA A 96 5.91 0.66 9.83
CA ALA A 96 5.96 0.09 8.49
C ALA A 96 5.70 1.12 7.38
N GLY A 97 4.81 2.08 7.61
CA GLY A 97 4.59 3.22 6.72
C GLY A 97 5.84 4.11 6.62
N LEU A 98 6.49 4.42 7.73
CA LEU A 98 7.75 5.20 7.74
C LEU A 98 8.89 4.46 7.03
N VAL A 99 9.04 3.16 7.28
CA VAL A 99 10.02 2.31 6.58
C VAL A 99 9.72 2.27 5.09
N THR A 100 8.44 2.15 4.70
CA THR A 100 8.02 2.23 3.30
C THR A 100 8.46 3.55 2.66
N LEU A 101 8.18 4.69 3.32
CA LEU A 101 8.59 6.00 2.82
C LEU A 101 10.12 6.08 2.66
N ALA A 102 10.88 5.63 3.65
CA ALA A 102 12.33 5.63 3.61
C ALA A 102 12.88 4.76 2.47
N VAL A 103 12.33 3.55 2.27
CA VAL A 103 12.74 2.63 1.21
C VAL A 103 12.42 3.21 -0.18
N LEU A 104 11.24 3.78 -0.36
CA LEU A 104 10.86 4.42 -1.64
C LEU A 104 11.71 5.66 -1.92
N GLY A 105 11.95 6.50 -0.91
CA GLY A 105 12.81 7.68 -1.03
C GLY A 105 14.25 7.32 -1.36
N ALA A 106 14.85 6.35 -0.64
CA ALA A 106 16.18 5.85 -0.93
C ALA A 106 16.28 5.24 -2.33
N SER A 107 15.26 4.48 -2.76
CA SER A 107 15.19 3.92 -4.12
C SER A 107 15.20 5.03 -5.17
N ALA A 108 14.43 6.11 -4.95
CA ALA A 108 14.38 7.25 -5.86
C ALA A 108 15.74 7.95 -6.02
N ILE A 109 16.49 8.07 -4.92
CA ILE A 109 17.82 8.69 -4.89
C ILE A 109 18.87 7.82 -5.58
N VAL A 110 18.87 6.51 -5.30
CA VAL A 110 19.88 5.58 -5.82
C VAL A 110 19.67 5.33 -7.31
N PHE A 111 18.46 4.97 -7.70
CA PHE A 111 18.09 4.72 -9.09
C PHE A 111 16.57 4.80 -9.22
N ALA A 112 16.06 5.91 -9.75
CA ALA A 112 14.63 6.21 -9.78
C ALA A 112 13.70 5.06 -10.21
N PRO A 113 14.02 4.23 -11.23
CA PRO A 113 13.20 3.08 -11.60
C PRO A 113 13.03 2.02 -10.49
N LEU A 114 13.93 1.96 -9.49
CA LEU A 114 13.80 1.06 -8.33
C LEU A 114 12.54 1.34 -7.52
N VAL A 115 11.98 2.56 -7.56
CA VAL A 115 10.73 2.90 -6.86
C VAL A 115 9.60 1.95 -7.25
N VAL A 116 9.52 1.56 -8.53
CA VAL A 116 8.48 0.63 -9.02
C VAL A 116 8.64 -0.76 -8.40
N ILE A 117 9.88 -1.24 -8.32
CA ILE A 117 10.21 -2.55 -7.74
C ILE A 117 9.98 -2.54 -6.22
N ALA A 118 10.46 -1.50 -5.54
CA ALA A 118 10.31 -1.31 -4.11
C ALA A 118 8.83 -1.17 -3.72
N ALA A 119 8.04 -0.38 -4.46
CA ALA A 119 6.61 -0.24 -4.22
C ALA A 119 5.87 -1.58 -4.41
N THR A 120 6.26 -2.39 -5.39
CA THR A 120 5.69 -3.73 -5.58
C THR A 120 6.00 -4.64 -4.38
N ALA A 121 7.25 -4.64 -3.89
CA ALA A 121 7.65 -5.40 -2.71
C ALA A 121 6.94 -4.94 -1.43
N VAL A 122 6.74 -3.63 -1.27
CA VAL A 122 5.93 -3.05 -0.18
C VAL A 122 4.49 -3.53 -0.27
N LEU A 123 3.84 -3.43 -1.43
CA LEU A 123 2.44 -3.85 -1.61
C LEU A 123 2.24 -5.35 -1.31
N LEU A 124 3.24 -6.17 -1.62
CA LEU A 124 3.25 -7.60 -1.33
C LEU A 124 3.30 -7.89 0.18
N THR A 125 4.04 -7.11 0.95
CA THR A 125 4.42 -7.42 2.34
C THR A 125 3.68 -6.60 3.39
N LEU A 126 3.31 -5.36 3.07
CA LEU A 126 2.66 -4.43 4.00
C LEU A 126 1.31 -4.95 4.54
N PRO A 127 0.46 -5.64 3.75
CA PRO A 127 -0.73 -6.28 4.31
C PRO A 127 -0.41 -7.31 5.39
N SER A 128 0.69 -8.07 5.30
CA SER A 128 1.02 -9.07 6.34
C SER A 128 1.40 -8.42 7.66
N VAL A 129 2.11 -7.29 7.61
CA VAL A 129 2.41 -6.48 8.80
C VAL A 129 1.15 -5.93 9.44
N ALA A 130 0.19 -5.47 8.62
CA ALA A 130 -1.10 -4.99 9.11
C ALA A 130 -1.95 -6.09 9.77
N TYR A 131 -1.82 -7.35 9.33
CA TYR A 131 -2.38 -8.53 10.04
C TYR A 131 -1.61 -8.89 11.34
N GLY A 132 -0.54 -8.17 11.67
CA GLY A 132 0.28 -8.43 12.85
C GLY A 132 1.36 -9.51 12.65
N ALA A 133 1.58 -9.97 11.42
CA ALA A 133 2.67 -10.90 11.08
C ALA A 133 3.95 -10.14 10.70
N GLY A 134 5.05 -10.87 10.45
CA GLY A 134 6.28 -10.29 9.90
C GLY A 134 6.12 -9.90 8.42
N TRP A 135 7.08 -9.12 7.90
CA TRP A 135 7.14 -8.72 6.49
C TRP A 135 7.26 -9.91 5.54
N SER A 136 8.06 -10.92 5.92
CA SER A 136 8.28 -12.12 5.12
C SER A 136 7.01 -12.95 4.89
N ALA A 137 6.02 -12.81 5.76
CA ALA A 137 4.77 -13.57 5.70
C ALA A 137 3.93 -13.26 4.44
N GLY A 138 4.16 -12.11 3.78
CA GLY A 138 3.57 -11.78 2.48
C GLY A 138 4.05 -12.72 1.36
N PHE A 139 5.30 -13.19 1.41
CA PHE A 139 5.87 -14.07 0.39
C PHE A 139 5.28 -15.48 0.38
N ARG A 140 4.56 -15.90 1.43
CA ARG A 140 3.86 -17.20 1.46
C ARG A 140 2.82 -17.35 0.33
N MET A 141 2.36 -16.25 -0.25
CA MET A 141 1.52 -16.27 -1.46
C MET A 141 2.20 -16.98 -2.65
N PHE A 142 3.54 -16.98 -2.72
CA PHE A 142 4.28 -17.73 -3.73
C PHE A 142 4.23 -19.24 -3.48
N GLY A 143 4.28 -19.68 -2.22
CA GLY A 143 4.14 -21.10 -1.88
C GLY A 143 2.75 -21.66 -2.22
N ALA A 144 1.69 -20.88 -1.99
CA ALA A 144 0.33 -21.33 -2.25
C ALA A 144 -0.05 -21.33 -3.75
N ARG A 145 0.37 -20.30 -4.50
CA ARG A 145 -0.01 -20.09 -5.92
C ARG A 145 1.08 -19.31 -6.68
N PRO A 146 2.23 -19.92 -7.00
CA PRO A 146 3.40 -19.19 -7.49
C PRO A 146 3.12 -18.43 -8.79
N PHE A 147 2.58 -19.11 -9.80
CA PHE A 147 2.33 -18.50 -11.12
C PHE A 147 1.37 -17.32 -11.06
N ARG A 148 0.26 -17.44 -10.30
CA ARG A 148 -0.70 -16.34 -10.14
C ARG A 148 -0.10 -15.16 -9.38
N THR A 149 0.79 -15.42 -8.42
CA THR A 149 1.47 -14.37 -7.66
C THR A 149 2.52 -13.67 -8.54
N ILE A 150 3.28 -14.40 -9.36
CA ILE A 150 4.21 -13.83 -10.34
C ILE A 150 3.48 -12.92 -11.32
N ILE A 151 2.38 -13.37 -11.93
CA ILE A 151 1.58 -12.53 -12.84
C ILE A 151 1.11 -11.24 -12.15
N ARG A 152 0.67 -11.32 -10.88
CA ARG A 152 0.28 -10.13 -10.12
C ARG A 152 1.42 -9.15 -9.90
N CYS A 153 2.62 -9.65 -9.60
CA CYS A 153 3.81 -8.81 -9.50
C CYS A 153 4.10 -8.13 -10.84
N LEU A 154 4.10 -8.89 -11.95
CA LEU A 154 4.35 -8.34 -13.28
C LEU A 154 3.31 -7.27 -13.66
N LEU A 155 2.02 -7.51 -13.39
CA LEU A 155 0.96 -6.53 -13.61
C LEU A 155 1.11 -5.29 -12.71
N THR A 156 1.56 -5.46 -11.47
CA THR A 156 1.83 -4.34 -10.55
C THR A 156 3.00 -3.50 -11.07
N VAL A 157 4.10 -4.15 -11.46
CA VAL A 157 5.27 -3.48 -12.05
C VAL A 157 4.89 -2.75 -13.34
N ALA A 158 4.14 -3.39 -14.24
CA ALA A 158 3.69 -2.79 -15.48
C ALA A 158 2.79 -1.58 -15.23
N LEU A 159 1.82 -1.68 -14.33
CA LEU A 159 0.92 -0.57 -13.99
C LEU A 159 1.68 0.59 -13.34
N LEU A 160 2.49 0.32 -12.32
CA LEU A 160 3.25 1.36 -11.63
C LEU A 160 4.31 1.99 -12.56
N GLY A 161 4.97 1.19 -13.39
CA GLY A 161 5.89 1.67 -14.41
C GLY A 161 5.19 2.56 -15.44
N LEU A 162 4.02 2.16 -15.93
CA LEU A 162 3.22 2.98 -16.85
C LEU A 162 2.78 4.30 -16.21
N LEU A 163 2.24 4.26 -14.98
CA LEU A 163 1.85 5.46 -14.25
C LEU A 163 3.04 6.39 -14.00
N TRP A 164 4.20 5.82 -13.67
CA TRP A 164 5.44 6.57 -13.50
C TRP A 164 5.87 7.26 -14.80
N LEU A 165 5.89 6.52 -15.93
CA LEU A 165 6.24 7.08 -17.24
C LEU A 165 5.27 8.17 -17.68
N ILE A 166 3.96 7.96 -17.47
CA ILE A 166 2.93 8.97 -17.76
C ILE A 166 3.14 10.21 -16.89
N ALA A 167 3.40 10.05 -15.60
CA ALA A 167 3.66 11.18 -14.70
C ALA A 167 4.90 11.98 -15.14
N LEU A 168 5.97 11.30 -15.55
CA LEU A 168 7.16 11.95 -16.10
C LEU A 168 6.85 12.68 -17.42
N ALA A 169 6.14 12.03 -18.33
CA ALA A 169 5.80 12.58 -19.65
C ALA A 169 4.87 13.79 -19.56
N LEU A 170 3.91 13.77 -18.63
CA LEU A 170 3.00 14.89 -18.36
C LEU A 170 3.66 16.03 -17.57
N GLY A 171 4.96 15.91 -17.29
CA GLY A 171 5.70 16.92 -16.56
C GLY A 171 5.07 17.14 -15.19
N PHE A 172 5.05 16.11 -14.35
CA PHE A 172 4.56 16.12 -12.96
C PHE A 172 4.95 17.38 -12.15
N LEU A 173 6.05 18.05 -12.52
CA LEU A 173 6.54 19.31 -11.93
C LEU A 173 6.34 20.55 -12.81
N ILE A 174 6.08 20.37 -14.11
CA ILE A 174 5.90 21.44 -15.11
C ILE A 174 4.46 21.96 -15.12
N THR A 175 3.49 21.08 -14.91
CA THR A 175 2.04 21.41 -14.93
C THR A 175 1.53 22.05 -13.64
N GLY A 176 2.43 22.35 -12.68
CA GLY A 176 2.13 23.05 -11.44
C GLY A 176 1.16 22.30 -10.51
N VAL A 177 0.41 23.06 -9.72
CA VAL A 177 -0.49 22.53 -8.68
C VAL A 177 -1.56 21.57 -9.24
N ALA A 178 -2.14 21.89 -10.41
CA ALA A 178 -3.17 21.07 -11.03
C ALA A 178 -2.63 19.71 -11.50
N GLY A 179 -1.43 19.70 -12.11
CA GLY A 179 -0.75 18.48 -12.51
C GLY A 179 -0.38 17.58 -11.34
N ALA A 180 0.12 18.19 -10.26
CA ALA A 180 0.37 17.48 -9.01
C ALA A 180 -0.92 16.86 -8.45
N ALA A 181 -2.00 17.63 -8.35
CA ALA A 181 -3.30 17.14 -7.87
C ALA A 181 -3.80 15.93 -8.66
N LEU A 182 -3.82 16.02 -9.99
CA LEU A 182 -4.28 14.94 -10.86
C LEU A 182 -3.40 13.70 -10.72
N THR A 183 -2.09 13.88 -10.69
CA THR A 183 -1.14 12.76 -10.59
C THR A 183 -1.28 12.03 -9.26
N TRP A 184 -1.36 12.76 -8.15
CA TRP A 184 -1.55 12.17 -6.83
C TRP A 184 -2.93 11.53 -6.67
N LEU A 185 -3.95 12.05 -7.34
CA LEU A 185 -5.28 11.43 -7.39
C LEU A 185 -5.20 10.06 -8.09
N VAL A 186 -4.58 10.00 -9.27
CA VAL A 186 -4.42 8.77 -10.05
C VAL A 186 -3.57 7.75 -9.28
N PHE A 187 -2.44 8.16 -8.71
CA PHE A 187 -1.61 7.29 -7.87
C PHE A 187 -2.37 6.80 -6.63
N GLY A 188 -3.15 7.67 -5.98
CA GLY A 188 -3.96 7.30 -4.83
C GLY A 188 -5.02 6.25 -5.16
N VAL A 189 -5.73 6.41 -6.28
CA VAL A 189 -6.69 5.41 -6.77
C VAL A 189 -5.99 4.09 -7.08
N ALA A 190 -4.87 4.12 -7.82
CA ALA A 190 -4.10 2.92 -8.15
C ALA A 190 -3.59 2.21 -6.88
N ALA A 191 -3.09 2.96 -5.90
CA ALA A 191 -2.63 2.42 -4.61
C ALA A 191 -3.77 1.72 -3.86
N VAL A 192 -4.97 2.31 -3.79
CA VAL A 192 -6.15 1.69 -3.15
C VAL A 192 -6.52 0.38 -3.84
N LEU A 193 -6.56 0.38 -5.18
CA LEU A 193 -6.87 -0.82 -5.97
C LEU A 193 -5.86 -1.93 -5.72
N LEU A 194 -4.56 -1.61 -5.77
CA LEU A 194 -3.46 -2.54 -5.56
C LEU A 194 -3.44 -3.07 -4.11
N VAL A 195 -3.61 -2.21 -3.11
CA VAL A 195 -3.69 -2.62 -1.70
C VAL A 195 -4.86 -3.57 -1.46
N CYS A 196 -6.04 -3.26 -2.02
CA CYS A 196 -7.21 -4.15 -1.91
C CYS A 196 -6.95 -5.49 -2.62
N TRP A 197 -6.29 -5.47 -3.78
CA TRP A 197 -5.97 -6.67 -4.55
C TRP A 197 -5.00 -7.59 -3.83
N TRP A 198 -3.91 -7.03 -3.30
CA TRP A 198 -2.90 -7.76 -2.54
C TRP A 198 -3.41 -8.23 -1.17
N THR A 199 -4.20 -7.42 -0.47
CA THR A 199 -4.87 -7.83 0.77
C THR A 199 -5.81 -9.02 0.55
N ALA A 200 -6.60 -8.99 -0.52
CA ALA A 200 -7.48 -10.11 -0.87
C ALA A 200 -6.68 -11.37 -1.25
N ALA A 201 -5.58 -11.21 -2.00
CA ALA A 201 -4.69 -12.31 -2.37
C ALA A 201 -4.11 -13.00 -1.13
N LEU A 202 -3.61 -12.21 -0.16
CA LEU A 202 -3.03 -12.73 1.08
C LEU A 202 -4.08 -13.46 1.93
N ALA A 203 -5.26 -12.88 2.08
CA ALA A 203 -6.36 -13.51 2.81
C ALA A 203 -6.75 -14.87 2.19
N HIS A 204 -6.79 -14.94 0.86
CA HIS A 204 -7.07 -16.18 0.15
C HIS A 204 -5.97 -17.25 0.34
N ALA A 205 -4.69 -16.86 0.31
CA ALA A 205 -3.59 -17.78 0.54
C ALA A 205 -3.66 -18.38 1.95
N ALA A 206 -3.88 -17.54 2.98
CA ALA A 206 -4.02 -17.99 4.37
C ALA A 206 -5.19 -18.97 4.58
N THR A 207 -6.32 -18.77 3.89
CA THR A 207 -7.45 -19.71 3.97
C THR A 207 -7.11 -21.09 3.38
N VAL A 208 -6.35 -21.15 2.28
CA VAL A 208 -5.96 -22.41 1.65
C VAL A 208 -5.00 -23.19 2.54
N GLU A 209 -3.98 -22.52 3.09
CA GLU A 209 -2.99 -23.10 4.00
C GLU A 209 -3.67 -23.73 5.23
N ARG A 210 -4.64 -23.02 5.84
CA ARG A 210 -5.42 -23.54 6.97
C ARG A 210 -6.22 -24.80 6.63
N LYS A 211 -6.82 -24.86 5.44
CA LYS A 211 -7.60 -26.05 5.02
C LYS A 211 -6.71 -27.27 4.82
N LEU A 212 -5.50 -27.08 4.30
CA LEU A 212 -4.52 -28.16 4.14
C LEU A 212 -4.07 -28.67 5.51
N PHE A 213 -3.76 -27.76 6.44
CA PHE A 213 -3.39 -28.11 7.82
C PHE A 213 -4.47 -28.93 8.53
N LEU A 214 -5.74 -28.54 8.41
CA LEU A 214 -6.85 -29.27 9.04
C LEU A 214 -7.14 -30.62 8.39
N ARG A 215 -6.66 -30.87 7.16
CA ARG A 215 -6.90 -32.13 6.43
C ARG A 215 -5.87 -33.21 6.73
N ASN A 216 -4.65 -32.83 7.12
CA ASN A 216 -3.58 -33.76 7.52
C ASN A 216 -3.11 -33.47 8.97
N PRO A 217 -3.93 -33.75 9.99
CA PRO A 217 -3.49 -33.62 11.39
C PRO A 217 -2.54 -34.74 11.86
N GLN A 218 -2.27 -35.74 11.01
CA GLN A 218 -1.55 -37.00 11.36
C GLN A 218 -0.09 -37.05 10.90
N GLU A 219 0.45 -36.01 10.27
CA GLU A 219 1.89 -35.92 9.91
C GLU A 219 2.70 -35.11 10.96
N GLN A 220 2.33 -35.26 12.24
CA GLN A 220 3.05 -34.73 13.41
C GLN A 220 3.37 -35.88 14.36
#